data_AF-A0A7W1YHQ6-F1
#
_entry.id   AF-A0A7W1YHQ6-F1
#
_cell.length_a   1.000
_cell.length_b   1.000
_cell.length_c   1.000
_cell.angle_alpha   90.00
_cell.angle_beta   90.00
_cell.angle_gamma   90.00
#
_symmetry.space_group_name_H-M   'P 1'
#
loop_
_entity.id
_entity.type
_entity.pdbx_description
1 polymer ?
#
loop_
_entity_poly.entity_id
_entity_poly.type
_entity_poly.pdbx_seq_one_letter_code
_entity_poly.pdbx_strand_id
1 'polypeptide(L)'
;MRTLLLPMLLVLALPLGAAEPATANEPHYDDRSLWPADVGKRPHMRQVWPATRVLTWAKPGVSALNDDKPFSTPSFWLEDGKPATKPIDGDCALVLPAMPPGGPKGRYYVTQEGKRPAPSIRHITVGDGVTVVWMHCSTGNTWVKKGGELNQQYQYSGDKDSFFRNDNPVPQQPHQQPVAGGPPLSIYPEGERNQLAHPLQASSLIPGTLFRYGMNDPEASSDHVYFVKAPNASLEVIGRMGCADSFHFKSGTVIISEDSALIAAARGTLGVSPGATLELHSGAAFSKLGNQHGNVDLTVKGRFLAGTVDRPLVRDCFLGLSWKGKRRFMSKDNEKALDGRAERSDDVSFIVTPEGTLEVHSADPAKARLIIDWNGRPIIEKEMVKSINATENYAKLKEEPPLIDLLLVGTLKIDGLLINHLAKGGLVLADPTQVKQWKHVTWGPDCAGPLDELIRKWDGQSTFAFANAGGDY
;
A
#
# COMPACT_ATOMS: atom_id res chain seq x y z
N MET A 1 -22.18 -74.95 29.44
CA MET A 1 -21.25 -73.80 29.59
C MET A 1 -21.22 -73.06 28.26
N ARG A 2 -21.79 -71.85 28.19
CA ARG A 2 -21.74 -70.98 27.00
C ARG A 2 -20.75 -69.86 27.29
N THR A 3 -19.66 -69.83 26.54
CA THR A 3 -18.60 -68.81 26.64
C THR A 3 -19.07 -67.56 25.92
N LEU A 4 -19.28 -66.46 26.66
CA LEU A 4 -19.56 -65.14 26.08
C LEU A 4 -18.26 -64.57 25.50
N LEU A 5 -18.21 -64.40 24.18
CA LEU A 5 -17.21 -63.59 23.49
C LEU A 5 -17.63 -62.12 23.59
N LEU A 6 -16.94 -61.35 24.42
CA LEU A 6 -17.04 -59.90 24.44
C LEU A 6 -16.35 -59.35 23.19
N PRO A 7 -17.01 -58.52 22.36
CA PRO A 7 -16.31 -57.82 21.29
C PRO A 7 -15.45 -56.73 21.94
N MET A 8 -14.13 -56.92 21.84
CA MET A 8 -13.13 -55.93 22.21
C MET A 8 -13.25 -54.75 21.24
N LEU A 9 -14.03 -53.74 21.63
CA LEU A 9 -14.18 -52.49 20.89
C LEU A 9 -12.85 -51.72 21.01
N LEU A 10 -11.98 -51.87 20.03
CA LEU A 10 -10.75 -51.11 19.92
C LEU A 10 -11.13 -49.65 19.56
N VAL A 11 -11.31 -48.82 20.58
CA VAL A 11 -11.45 -47.36 20.40
C VAL A 11 -10.05 -46.84 20.03
N LEU A 12 -9.77 -46.79 18.73
CA LEU A 12 -8.69 -45.98 18.17
C LEU A 12 -9.03 -44.51 18.46
N ALA A 13 -8.54 -44.00 19.58
CA ALA A 13 -8.46 -42.58 19.85
C ALA A 13 -7.43 -41.98 18.88
N LEU A 14 -7.86 -41.71 17.64
CA LEU A 14 -7.13 -40.80 16.77
C LEU A 14 -7.11 -39.45 17.48
N PRO A 15 -5.95 -38.85 17.76
CA PRO A 15 -5.91 -37.45 18.11
C PRO A 15 -6.36 -36.69 16.86
N LEU A 16 -7.66 -36.42 16.77
CA LEU A 16 -8.20 -35.35 15.94
C LEU A 16 -7.79 -34.02 16.60
N GLY A 17 -6.48 -33.80 16.71
CA GLY A 17 -5.94 -32.48 16.92
C GLY A 17 -6.25 -31.72 15.65
N ALA A 18 -7.22 -30.81 15.71
CA ALA A 18 -7.39 -29.85 14.65
C ALA A 18 -6.02 -29.23 14.36
N ALA A 19 -5.55 -29.33 13.12
CA ALA A 19 -4.29 -28.73 12.73
C ALA A 19 -4.30 -27.28 13.18
N GLU A 20 -3.20 -26.80 13.78
CA GLU A 20 -3.11 -25.43 14.23
C GLU A 20 -3.41 -24.50 13.04
N PRO A 21 -4.23 -23.45 13.22
CA PRO A 21 -4.55 -22.56 12.11
C PRO A 21 -3.28 -21.82 11.69
N ALA A 22 -3.02 -21.72 10.38
CA ALA A 22 -1.86 -20.99 9.87
C ALA A 22 -1.83 -19.54 10.40
N THR A 23 -0.64 -19.06 10.73
CA THR A 23 -0.39 -17.73 11.29
C THR A 23 0.78 -17.05 10.59
N ALA A 24 1.01 -15.78 10.85
CA ALA A 24 2.21 -15.09 10.39
C ALA A 24 3.52 -15.71 10.92
N ASN A 25 3.47 -16.37 12.09
CA ASN A 25 4.61 -17.09 12.67
C ASN A 25 4.79 -18.49 12.07
N GLU A 26 3.68 -19.20 11.82
CA GLU A 26 3.63 -20.52 11.19
C GLU A 26 2.74 -20.47 9.94
N PRO A 27 3.28 -20.02 8.79
CA PRO A 27 2.45 -19.66 7.64
C PRO A 27 1.99 -20.86 6.80
N HIS A 28 2.51 -22.06 7.10
CA HIS A 28 2.16 -23.31 6.42
C HIS A 28 2.38 -23.21 4.89
N TYR A 29 3.58 -22.84 4.46
CA TYR A 29 3.91 -22.62 3.04
C TYR A 29 3.69 -23.83 2.12
N ASP A 30 3.64 -25.04 2.68
CA ASP A 30 3.38 -26.26 1.93
C ASP A 30 1.89 -26.46 1.61
N ASP A 31 1.00 -25.79 2.35
CA ASP A 31 -0.44 -25.77 2.04
C ASP A 31 -0.72 -24.76 0.93
N ARG A 32 -0.66 -25.24 -0.31
CA ARG A 32 -0.93 -24.43 -1.50
C ARG A 32 -2.35 -23.83 -1.54
N SER A 33 -3.30 -24.36 -0.76
CA SER A 33 -4.65 -23.79 -0.72
C SER A 33 -4.68 -22.46 0.04
N LEU A 34 -3.71 -22.25 0.92
CA LEU A 34 -3.59 -21.01 1.67
C LEU A 34 -2.94 -19.91 0.85
N TRP A 35 -2.28 -20.20 -0.27
CA TRP A 35 -1.43 -19.21 -0.94
C TRP A 35 -1.77 -19.07 -2.42
N PRO A 36 -1.67 -17.86 -3.00
CA PRO A 36 -1.70 -17.71 -4.46
C PRO A 36 -0.73 -18.67 -5.16
N ALA A 37 -1.08 -19.09 -6.38
CA ALA A 37 -0.42 -20.20 -7.09
C ALA A 37 1.10 -19.99 -7.31
N ASP A 38 1.58 -18.76 -7.20
CA ASP A 38 2.95 -18.34 -7.44
C ASP A 38 3.77 -18.16 -6.15
N VAL A 39 3.16 -18.20 -4.97
CA VAL A 39 3.82 -18.04 -3.67
C VAL A 39 4.93 -19.06 -3.44
N GLY A 40 4.72 -20.31 -3.85
CA GLY A 40 5.72 -21.38 -3.72
C GLY A 40 6.97 -21.19 -4.57
N LYS A 41 6.99 -20.22 -5.50
CA LYS A 41 8.12 -19.93 -6.40
C LYS A 41 9.01 -18.79 -5.88
N ARG A 42 8.66 -18.16 -4.75
CA ARG A 42 9.31 -16.93 -4.26
C ARG A 42 10.32 -17.27 -3.14
N PRO A 43 11.64 -16.99 -3.28
CA PRO A 43 12.63 -17.25 -2.24
C PRO A 43 12.36 -16.47 -0.95
N HIS A 44 11.89 -15.22 -1.09
CA HIS A 44 11.73 -14.27 0.02
C HIS A 44 10.66 -14.67 1.03
N MET A 45 9.66 -15.46 0.62
CA MET A 45 8.64 -15.89 1.56
C MET A 45 9.06 -17.08 2.41
N ARG A 46 10.13 -17.80 2.09
CA ARG A 46 10.56 -18.96 2.89
C ARG A 46 11.65 -18.61 3.89
N GLN A 47 11.63 -17.38 4.40
CA GLN A 47 12.53 -16.96 5.46
C GLN A 47 12.36 -17.88 6.66
N VAL A 48 13.45 -18.51 7.07
CA VAL A 48 13.49 -19.28 8.31
C VAL A 48 13.66 -18.29 9.47
N TRP A 49 12.69 -18.33 10.38
CA TRP A 49 12.69 -17.57 11.61
C TRP A 49 13.05 -18.50 12.78
N PRO A 50 13.96 -18.11 13.69
CA PRO A 50 14.16 -18.84 14.94
C PRO A 50 12.83 -18.93 15.69
N ALA A 51 12.59 -20.02 16.41
CA ALA A 51 11.44 -20.11 17.29
C ALA A 51 11.38 -18.90 18.24
N THR A 52 10.17 -18.42 18.51
CA THR A 52 9.92 -17.30 19.43
C THR A 52 8.68 -17.54 20.26
N ARG A 53 8.45 -16.68 21.24
CA ARG A 53 7.25 -16.69 22.08
C ARG A 53 6.04 -16.33 21.21
N VAL A 54 5.03 -17.19 21.21
CA VAL A 54 3.75 -16.92 20.56
C VAL A 54 2.74 -16.51 21.62
N LEU A 55 2.27 -15.26 21.52
CA LEU A 55 1.30 -14.67 22.42
C LEU A 55 -0.06 -14.58 21.72
N THR A 56 -1.02 -15.32 22.22
CA THR A 56 -2.39 -15.34 21.70
C THR A 56 -3.30 -14.48 22.57
N TRP A 57 -4.15 -13.64 21.99
CA TRP A 57 -5.09 -12.82 22.75
C TRP A 57 -6.02 -13.69 23.61
N ALA A 58 -6.01 -13.47 24.92
CA ALA A 58 -6.68 -14.35 25.90
C ALA A 58 -8.20 -14.20 25.94
N LYS A 59 -8.75 -13.13 25.36
CA LYS A 59 -10.19 -12.81 25.44
C LYS A 59 -10.79 -12.48 24.06
N PRO A 60 -10.83 -13.42 23.09
CA PRO A 60 -11.44 -13.18 21.79
C PRO A 60 -12.88 -12.63 21.93
N GLY A 61 -13.21 -11.59 21.16
CA GLY A 61 -14.51 -10.92 21.23
C GLY A 61 -14.62 -9.83 22.32
N VAL A 62 -13.61 -9.66 23.17
CA VAL A 62 -13.58 -8.61 24.20
C VAL A 62 -12.59 -7.52 23.82
N SER A 63 -13.08 -6.30 23.65
CA SER A 63 -12.25 -5.13 23.35
C SER A 63 -11.42 -4.68 24.55
N ALA A 64 -10.19 -4.24 24.30
CA ALA A 64 -9.28 -3.69 25.29
C ALA A 64 -9.42 -2.16 25.47
N LEU A 65 -10.62 -1.60 25.24
CA LEU A 65 -10.83 -0.16 25.13
C LEU A 65 -10.90 0.59 26.46
N ASN A 66 -11.16 -0.11 27.57
CA ASN A 66 -11.50 0.50 28.88
C ASN A 66 -10.76 -0.15 30.06
N ASP A 67 -9.68 -0.89 29.82
CA ASP A 67 -8.89 -1.44 30.93
C ASP A 67 -7.74 -0.47 31.19
N ASP A 68 -7.58 0.02 32.42
CA ASP A 68 -6.48 0.93 32.85
C ASP A 68 -5.07 0.29 32.67
N LYS A 69 -5.03 -0.94 32.14
CA LYS A 69 -3.84 -1.75 31.98
C LYS A 69 -3.29 -1.63 30.56
N PRO A 70 -1.97 -1.47 30.40
CA PRO A 70 -1.33 -1.45 29.10
C PRO A 70 -1.62 -2.71 28.29
N PHE A 71 -1.75 -2.60 26.96
CA PHE A 71 -1.82 -3.76 26.05
C PHE A 71 -0.68 -4.78 26.25
N SER A 72 0.50 -4.32 26.70
CA SER A 72 1.63 -5.19 27.04
C SER A 72 1.46 -5.99 28.34
N THR A 73 0.32 -5.86 29.03
CA THR A 73 0.05 -6.57 30.27
C THR A 73 -0.07 -8.07 30.02
N PRO A 74 0.74 -8.92 30.69
CA PRO A 74 0.77 -10.36 30.44
C PRO A 74 -0.59 -11.05 30.57
N SER A 75 -1.47 -10.59 31.47
CA SER A 75 -2.80 -11.18 31.68
C SER A 75 -3.76 -11.06 30.50
N PHE A 76 -3.43 -10.27 29.47
CA PHE A 76 -4.18 -10.22 28.22
C PHE A 76 -3.77 -11.28 27.21
N TRP A 77 -2.71 -12.03 27.49
CA TRP A 77 -2.09 -12.95 26.55
C TRP A 77 -2.03 -14.37 27.11
N LEU A 78 -2.12 -15.32 26.19
CA LEU A 78 -1.81 -16.72 26.42
C LEU A 78 -0.48 -17.04 25.73
N GLU A 79 0.40 -17.72 26.43
CA GLU A 79 1.63 -18.32 25.92
C GLU A 79 1.47 -19.83 26.10
N ASP A 80 1.50 -20.58 25.00
CA ASP A 80 1.23 -22.04 24.99
C ASP A 80 -0.10 -22.41 25.67
N GLY A 81 -1.13 -21.59 25.45
CA GLY A 81 -2.47 -21.76 26.02
C GLY A 81 -2.61 -21.42 27.51
N LYS A 82 -1.53 -20.98 28.18
CA LYS A 82 -1.55 -20.56 29.60
C LYS A 82 -1.39 -19.05 29.71
N PRO A 83 -1.88 -18.38 30.77
CA PRO A 83 -1.64 -16.96 30.97
C PRO A 83 -0.15 -16.61 30.87
N ALA A 84 0.18 -15.64 30.02
CA ALA A 84 1.55 -15.20 29.85
C ALA A 84 2.09 -14.62 31.17
N THR A 85 3.37 -14.87 31.45
CA THR A 85 4.03 -14.40 32.69
C THR A 85 4.95 -13.20 32.43
N LYS A 86 5.27 -12.94 31.17
CA LYS A 86 6.15 -11.85 30.73
C LYS A 86 5.41 -10.94 29.76
N PRO A 87 5.75 -9.63 29.74
CA PRO A 87 5.14 -8.70 28.81
C PRO A 87 5.52 -9.03 27.34
N ILE A 88 4.83 -8.36 26.42
CA ILE A 88 5.19 -8.31 24.99
C ILE A 88 6.59 -7.71 24.86
N ASP A 89 7.40 -8.29 23.97
CA ASP A 89 8.73 -7.82 23.62
C ASP A 89 8.89 -7.75 22.09
N GLY A 90 10.04 -7.19 21.65
CA GLY A 90 10.36 -6.99 20.23
C GLY A 90 10.39 -8.27 19.39
N ASP A 91 10.53 -9.41 20.04
CA ASP A 91 10.83 -10.67 19.38
C ASP A 91 9.63 -11.61 19.28
N CYS A 92 8.55 -11.33 20.04
CA CYS A 92 7.37 -12.18 20.09
C CYS A 92 6.50 -12.12 18.82
N ALA A 93 5.73 -13.19 18.62
CA ALA A 93 4.68 -13.29 17.64
C ALA A 93 3.32 -13.09 18.32
N LEU A 94 2.47 -12.23 17.75
CA LEU A 94 1.12 -11.99 18.24
C LEU A 94 0.09 -12.70 17.38
N VAL A 95 -0.86 -13.37 18.02
CA VAL A 95 -2.02 -13.98 17.37
C VAL A 95 -3.29 -13.41 17.99
N LEU A 96 -4.08 -12.71 17.18
CA LEU A 96 -5.40 -12.21 17.57
C LEU A 96 -6.45 -13.12 16.92
N PRO A 97 -7.05 -14.07 17.67
CA PRO A 97 -7.96 -15.04 17.09
C PRO A 97 -9.20 -14.37 16.50
N ALA A 98 -9.83 -15.07 15.55
CA ALA A 98 -11.13 -14.65 15.04
C ALA A 98 -12.16 -14.50 16.16
N MET A 99 -13.15 -13.65 15.94
CA MET A 99 -14.31 -13.54 16.83
C MET A 99 -14.98 -14.92 16.98
N PRO A 100 -15.27 -15.37 18.21
CA PRO A 100 -15.93 -16.66 18.40
C PRO A 100 -17.34 -16.65 17.82
N PRO A 101 -17.85 -17.79 17.32
CA PRO A 101 -19.24 -17.90 16.87
C PRO A 101 -20.22 -17.45 17.95
N GLY A 102 -21.16 -16.58 17.60
CA GLY A 102 -22.14 -16.03 18.56
C GLY A 102 -21.60 -14.91 19.45
N GLY A 103 -20.38 -14.40 19.18
CA GLY A 103 -19.88 -13.15 19.77
C GLY A 103 -20.80 -11.95 19.50
N PRO A 104 -20.67 -10.85 20.26
CA PRO A 104 -21.47 -9.65 20.04
C PRO A 104 -21.38 -9.23 18.57
N LYS A 105 -22.53 -8.93 17.95
CA LYS A 105 -22.61 -8.47 16.56
C LYS A 105 -21.69 -7.24 16.40
N GLY A 106 -20.51 -7.42 15.83
CA GLY A 106 -19.54 -6.33 15.72
C GLY A 106 -18.11 -6.80 15.56
N ARG A 107 -17.18 -5.92 15.93
CA ARG A 107 -15.73 -6.16 15.96
C ARG A 107 -15.24 -5.97 17.38
N TYR A 108 -14.17 -6.65 17.76
CA TYR A 108 -13.46 -6.31 18.98
C TYR A 108 -12.18 -5.56 18.65
N TYR A 109 -11.91 -4.54 19.46
CA TYR A 109 -10.81 -3.61 19.27
C TYR A 109 -9.71 -3.94 20.25
N VAL A 110 -8.51 -4.09 19.73
CA VAL A 110 -7.31 -4.15 20.56
C VAL A 110 -6.59 -2.82 20.37
N THR A 111 -6.31 -2.13 21.48
CA THR A 111 -5.86 -0.73 21.51
C THR A 111 -4.74 -0.55 22.51
N GLN A 112 -3.92 0.49 22.31
CA GLN A 112 -2.88 0.90 23.25
C GLN A 112 -3.24 2.28 23.78
N GLU A 113 -3.36 2.42 25.10
CA GLU A 113 -3.59 3.73 25.71
C GLU A 113 -2.32 4.59 25.74
N GLY A 114 -2.51 5.88 25.40
CA GLY A 114 -1.51 6.94 25.58
C GLY A 114 -0.42 7.02 24.50
N LYS A 115 0.42 8.06 24.62
CA LYS A 115 1.58 8.31 23.75
C LYS A 115 2.77 7.42 24.13
N ARG A 116 2.59 6.10 24.07
CA ARG A 116 3.69 5.16 24.31
C ARG A 116 4.46 4.93 23.00
N PRO A 117 5.77 4.63 23.07
CA PRO A 117 6.51 4.20 21.90
C PRO A 117 5.79 3.04 21.21
N ALA A 118 5.74 3.07 19.88
CA ALA A 118 5.21 1.98 19.09
C ALA A 118 5.99 0.69 19.45
N PRO A 119 5.35 -0.35 20.05
CA PRO A 119 6.04 -1.59 20.31
C PRO A 119 6.55 -2.17 19.00
N SER A 120 7.79 -2.63 19.02
CA SER A 120 8.24 -3.55 17.99
C SER A 120 7.68 -4.93 18.31
N ILE A 121 7.19 -5.64 17.30
CA ILE A 121 6.75 -7.03 17.36
C ILE A 121 7.35 -7.76 16.16
N ARG A 122 7.60 -9.07 16.31
CA ARG A 122 8.16 -9.83 15.20
C ARG A 122 7.09 -10.22 14.21
N HIS A 123 6.05 -10.89 14.66
CA HIS A 123 4.95 -11.34 13.80
C HIS A 123 3.60 -10.89 14.35
N ILE A 124 2.63 -10.65 13.48
CA ILE A 124 1.24 -10.42 13.89
C ILE A 124 0.25 -11.11 12.96
N THR A 125 -0.71 -11.83 13.55
CA THR A 125 -1.85 -12.40 12.84
C THR A 125 -3.13 -11.78 13.37
N VAL A 126 -3.95 -11.23 12.47
CA VAL A 126 -5.23 -10.59 12.78
C VAL A 126 -6.36 -11.46 12.22
N GLY A 127 -7.17 -12.04 13.09
CA GLY A 127 -8.30 -12.89 12.71
C GLY A 127 -9.52 -12.10 12.21
N ASP A 128 -10.54 -12.84 11.77
CA ASP A 128 -11.84 -12.29 11.36
C ASP A 128 -12.54 -11.55 12.52
N GLY A 129 -13.09 -10.37 12.25
CA GLY A 129 -13.80 -9.55 13.25
C GLY A 129 -12.90 -8.84 14.27
N VAL A 130 -11.59 -8.80 14.03
CA VAL A 130 -10.60 -8.10 14.86
C VAL A 130 -10.20 -6.79 14.22
N THR A 131 -10.20 -5.68 14.97
CA THR A 131 -9.60 -4.41 14.53
C THR A 131 -8.45 -4.01 15.45
N VAL A 132 -7.26 -3.86 14.87
CA VAL A 132 -6.04 -3.37 15.54
C VAL A 132 -5.94 -1.86 15.40
N VAL A 133 -5.98 -1.12 16.52
CA VAL A 133 -5.95 0.35 16.54
C VAL A 133 -4.79 0.90 17.39
N TRP A 134 -3.65 0.21 17.43
CA TRP A 134 -2.42 0.75 18.04
C TRP A 134 -1.25 0.76 17.08
N MET A 135 -0.42 1.79 17.23
CA MET A 135 0.79 1.99 16.45
C MET A 135 1.83 0.93 16.80
N HIS A 136 2.36 0.18 15.83
CA HIS A 136 3.43 -0.79 16.07
C HIS A 136 4.42 -0.88 14.90
N CYS A 137 5.59 -1.44 15.19
CA CYS A 137 6.63 -1.75 14.21
C CYS A 137 6.73 -3.26 14.05
N SER A 138 6.75 -3.76 12.81
CA SER A 138 6.87 -5.19 12.52
C SER A 138 8.27 -5.48 11.98
N THR A 139 8.97 -6.45 12.57
CA THR A 139 10.28 -6.90 12.06
C THR A 139 10.18 -8.11 11.15
N GLY A 140 9.10 -8.88 11.26
CA GLY A 140 8.78 -10.03 10.44
C GLY A 140 7.39 -9.94 9.80
N ASN A 141 6.76 -11.10 9.62
CA ASN A 141 5.49 -11.27 8.91
C ASN A 141 4.27 -10.63 9.60
N THR A 142 3.41 -10.04 8.79
CA THR A 142 2.08 -9.56 9.16
C THR A 142 1.03 -10.28 8.31
N TRP A 143 0.00 -10.85 8.93
CA TRP A 143 -1.11 -11.50 8.23
C TRP A 143 -2.46 -11.02 8.77
N VAL A 144 -3.18 -10.26 7.95
CA VAL A 144 -4.57 -9.89 8.15
C VAL A 144 -5.45 -10.91 7.43
N LYS A 145 -6.14 -11.76 8.19
CA LYS A 145 -7.10 -12.73 7.64
C LYS A 145 -8.37 -12.00 7.21
N LYS A 146 -9.14 -12.66 6.34
CA LYS A 146 -10.40 -12.13 5.82
C LYS A 146 -11.32 -11.69 6.97
N GLY A 147 -11.80 -10.45 6.91
CA GLY A 147 -12.64 -9.80 7.91
C GLY A 147 -11.89 -9.15 9.08
N GLY A 148 -10.57 -9.31 9.16
CA GLY A 148 -9.70 -8.60 10.11
C GLY A 148 -9.22 -7.26 9.58
N GLU A 149 -8.75 -6.39 10.48
CA GLU A 149 -8.31 -5.02 10.15
C GLU A 149 -7.06 -4.59 10.94
N LEU A 150 -6.15 -3.91 10.24
CA LEU A 150 -4.91 -3.40 10.77
C LEU A 150 -4.82 -1.89 10.47
N ASN A 151 -5.14 -1.04 11.44
CA ASN A 151 -5.27 0.41 11.20
C ASN A 151 -4.02 1.23 11.53
N GLN A 152 -3.04 0.65 12.25
CA GLN A 152 -1.92 1.39 12.84
C GLN A 152 -0.57 0.63 12.80
N GLN A 153 -0.12 0.20 11.63
CA GLN A 153 1.24 -0.23 11.32
C GLN A 153 2.13 0.98 10.97
N TYR A 154 3.14 1.28 11.78
CA TYR A 154 4.03 2.42 11.57
C TYR A 154 5.24 2.08 10.69
N GLN A 155 5.85 0.92 10.92
CA GLN A 155 7.12 0.60 10.26
C GLN A 155 7.30 -0.90 10.04
N TYR A 156 7.89 -1.26 8.91
CA TYR A 156 8.51 -2.57 8.69
C TYR A 156 10.03 -2.41 8.71
N SER A 157 10.71 -3.26 9.48
CA SER A 157 12.16 -3.18 9.62
C SER A 157 12.83 -4.55 9.74
N GLY A 158 14.16 -4.57 9.90
CA GLY A 158 14.91 -5.80 10.15
C GLY A 158 15.71 -6.28 8.94
N ASP A 159 16.49 -7.32 9.18
CA ASP A 159 17.50 -7.88 8.28
C ASP A 159 17.08 -9.16 7.57
N LYS A 160 15.79 -9.52 7.69
CA LYS A 160 15.21 -10.73 7.13
C LYS A 160 14.07 -10.43 6.18
N ASP A 161 13.83 -11.35 5.25
CA ASP A 161 12.66 -11.27 4.40
C ASP A 161 11.38 -11.49 5.21
N SER A 162 10.36 -10.69 4.93
CA SER A 162 9.07 -10.72 5.62
C SER A 162 7.93 -10.49 4.62
N PHE A 163 6.71 -10.89 4.97
CA PHE A 163 5.53 -10.54 4.17
C PHE A 163 4.53 -9.69 4.95
N PHE A 164 3.80 -8.85 4.22
CA PHE A 164 2.49 -8.35 4.64
C PHE A 164 1.45 -9.04 3.78
N ARG A 165 0.48 -9.70 4.40
CA ARG A 165 -0.61 -10.39 3.71
C ARG A 165 -1.95 -9.88 4.21
N ASN A 166 -2.83 -9.54 3.27
CA ASN A 166 -4.20 -9.16 3.58
C ASN A 166 -5.17 -9.97 2.70
N ASP A 167 -5.96 -10.83 3.34
CA ASP A 167 -6.94 -11.71 2.68
C ASP A 167 -8.30 -11.03 2.47
N ASN A 168 -8.44 -9.76 2.84
CA ASN A 168 -9.63 -8.99 2.49
C ASN A 168 -9.73 -8.83 0.96
N PRO A 169 -10.95 -8.88 0.40
CA PRO A 169 -11.13 -8.75 -1.03
C PRO A 169 -10.67 -7.37 -1.49
N VAL A 170 -9.83 -7.33 -2.53
CA VAL A 170 -9.45 -6.07 -3.17
C VAL A 170 -10.71 -5.48 -3.82
N PRO A 171 -11.19 -4.29 -3.41
CA PRO A 171 -12.24 -3.62 -4.16
C PRO A 171 -11.73 -3.40 -5.58
N GLN A 172 -12.47 -3.82 -6.60
CA GLN A 172 -12.06 -3.64 -7.99
C GLN A 172 -11.70 -2.17 -8.22
N GLN A 173 -10.47 -1.90 -8.65
CA GLN A 173 -10.09 -0.53 -8.98
C GLN A 173 -10.88 -0.09 -10.21
N PRO A 174 -11.31 1.19 -10.30
CA PRO A 174 -12.15 1.66 -11.41
C PRO A 174 -11.57 1.36 -12.80
N HIS A 175 -10.25 1.37 -12.95
CA HIS A 175 -9.54 1.08 -14.21
C HIS A 175 -9.37 -0.41 -14.51
N GLN A 176 -9.62 -1.30 -13.55
CA GLN A 176 -9.63 -2.75 -13.77
C GLN A 176 -10.99 -3.27 -14.27
N GLN A 177 -12.00 -2.39 -14.36
CA GLN A 177 -13.20 -2.71 -15.12
C GLN A 177 -12.94 -2.40 -16.61
N PRO A 178 -13.19 -3.35 -17.53
CA PRO A 178 -12.99 -3.11 -18.95
C PRO A 178 -13.92 -1.97 -19.39
N VAL A 179 -13.35 -0.79 -19.64
CA VAL A 179 -14.11 0.34 -20.20
C VAL A 179 -14.27 0.11 -21.70
N ALA A 180 -15.21 -0.76 -22.08
CA ALA A 180 -15.69 -0.79 -23.45
C ALA A 180 -16.66 0.39 -23.66
N GLY A 181 -16.11 1.57 -23.99
CA GLY A 181 -16.86 2.69 -24.57
C GLY A 181 -17.92 3.37 -23.69
N GLY A 182 -17.89 3.18 -22.37
CA GLY A 182 -18.79 3.88 -21.43
C GLY A 182 -18.15 5.14 -20.84
N PRO A 183 -18.94 6.18 -20.48
CA PRO A 183 -18.42 7.35 -19.76
C PRO A 183 -17.77 6.92 -18.42
N PRO A 184 -16.80 7.69 -17.90
CA PRO A 184 -16.08 7.34 -16.69
C PRO A 184 -17.04 7.07 -15.54
N LEU A 185 -16.86 5.93 -14.87
CA LEU A 185 -17.61 5.53 -13.68
C LEU A 185 -17.41 6.58 -12.58
N SER A 186 -18.42 7.44 -12.39
CA SER A 186 -18.60 8.21 -11.16
C SER A 186 -18.89 7.27 -10.01
N ILE A 187 -17.83 6.74 -9.38
CA ILE A 187 -18.00 6.00 -8.13
C ILE A 187 -18.19 7.03 -7.02
N TYR A 188 -19.34 6.91 -6.35
CA TYR A 188 -19.98 7.78 -5.36
C TYR A 188 -20.89 8.87 -5.95
N PRO A 189 -22.21 8.60 -6.10
CA PRO A 189 -23.18 9.68 -6.20
C PRO A 189 -23.03 10.61 -4.98
N GLU A 190 -23.08 11.92 -5.22
CA GLU A 190 -22.83 13.02 -4.26
C GLU A 190 -23.69 13.00 -2.97
N GLY A 191 -24.61 12.03 -2.80
CA GLY A 191 -25.46 11.87 -1.63
C GLY A 191 -25.07 10.78 -0.62
N GLU A 192 -24.22 9.81 -0.97
CA GLU A 192 -24.02 8.61 -0.13
C GLU A 192 -22.82 8.67 0.83
N ARG A 193 -21.93 9.67 0.70
CA ARG A 193 -20.78 9.81 1.62
C ARG A 193 -21.18 10.08 3.08
N ASN A 194 -22.41 10.53 3.34
CA ASN A 194 -22.88 10.86 4.70
C ASN A 194 -23.72 9.77 5.38
N GLN A 195 -24.06 8.66 4.71
CA GLN A 195 -24.98 7.65 5.28
C GLN A 195 -24.30 6.43 5.92
N LEU A 196 -22.97 6.29 5.84
CA LEU A 196 -22.21 5.36 6.68
C LEU A 196 -21.75 6.00 8.00
N ALA A 197 -22.51 6.97 8.50
CA ALA A 197 -22.40 7.43 9.88
C ALA A 197 -22.93 6.32 10.81
N HIS A 198 -22.08 5.35 11.15
CA HIS A 198 -22.33 4.49 12.30
C HIS A 198 -22.39 5.38 13.57
N PRO A 199 -23.37 5.18 14.47
CA PRO A 199 -23.62 6.09 15.58
C PRO A 199 -22.60 5.88 16.70
N LEU A 200 -21.47 6.58 16.62
CA LEU A 200 -20.62 6.89 17.77
C LEU A 200 -20.23 8.37 17.72
N GLN A 201 -21.23 9.22 17.95
CA GLN A 201 -21.05 10.57 18.47
C GLN A 201 -21.39 10.56 19.96
N ALA A 202 -20.39 10.29 20.79
CA ALA A 202 -20.27 10.62 22.21
C ALA A 202 -18.99 9.91 22.69
N SER A 203 -18.05 10.50 23.44
CA SER A 203 -17.98 11.78 24.12
C SER A 203 -16.50 12.16 24.27
N SER A 204 -16.25 13.46 24.29
CA SER A 204 -15.07 14.13 24.81
C SER A 204 -14.34 13.37 25.94
N LEU A 205 -13.03 13.13 25.78
CA LEU A 205 -12.00 13.19 26.84
C LEU A 205 -10.59 12.79 26.33
N ILE A 206 -10.11 13.36 25.22
CA ILE A 206 -8.65 13.45 24.97
C ILE A 206 -8.35 14.75 24.21
N PRO A 207 -7.65 15.74 24.81
CA PRO A 207 -7.11 16.87 24.07
C PRO A 207 -5.95 16.37 23.19
N GLY A 208 -6.19 16.29 21.87
CA GLY A 208 -5.14 16.00 20.88
C GLY A 208 -5.44 14.93 19.83
N THR A 209 -6.64 14.34 19.81
CA THR A 209 -6.97 13.27 18.84
C THR A 209 -7.86 13.80 17.71
N LEU A 210 -7.23 14.10 16.58
CA LEU A 210 -7.89 14.46 15.31
C LEU A 210 -8.37 13.17 14.60
N PHE A 211 -9.36 12.48 15.18
CA PHE A 211 -10.15 11.49 14.44
C PHE A 211 -11.28 12.20 13.69
N ARG A 212 -11.01 12.54 12.42
CA ARG A 212 -11.99 12.66 11.32
C ARG A 212 -11.26 13.16 10.08
N TYR A 213 -10.84 12.22 9.22
CA TYR A 213 -11.03 12.40 7.79
C TYR A 213 -11.52 11.07 7.23
N GLY A 214 -12.67 11.14 6.54
CA GLY A 214 -13.39 9.99 6.04
C GLY A 214 -12.61 9.25 4.97
N MET A 215 -11.94 8.19 5.39
CA MET A 215 -11.74 7.00 4.58
C MET A 215 -12.63 5.93 5.21
N ASN A 216 -13.81 5.68 4.66
CA ASN A 216 -14.61 4.49 4.98
C ASN A 216 -13.96 3.23 4.39
N ASP A 217 -12.64 3.23 4.27
CA ASP A 217 -11.88 2.07 3.84
C ASP A 217 -11.31 1.42 5.10
N PRO A 218 -11.87 0.27 5.51
CA PRO A 218 -11.40 -0.49 6.66
C PRO A 218 -9.92 -0.94 6.61
N GLU A 219 -9.19 -0.62 5.54
CA GLU A 219 -7.86 -1.18 5.21
C GLU A 219 -6.71 -0.17 5.29
N ALA A 220 -6.92 1.05 5.79
CA ALA A 220 -5.85 2.05 5.92
C ALA A 220 -5.00 1.81 7.17
N SER A 221 -3.72 1.44 6.96
CA SER A 221 -2.87 0.90 8.01
C SER A 221 -2.08 1.90 8.85
N SER A 222 -1.95 3.18 8.52
CA SER A 222 -1.43 4.25 9.41
C SER A 222 -1.41 5.57 8.62
N ASP A 223 -1.22 6.71 9.29
CA ASP A 223 -0.88 7.98 8.61
C ASP A 223 0.42 7.81 7.80
N HIS A 224 1.48 7.25 8.40
CA HIS A 224 2.74 7.01 7.71
C HIS A 224 3.20 5.58 7.92
N VAL A 225 3.70 4.96 6.85
CA VAL A 225 4.31 3.62 6.90
C VAL A 225 5.73 3.70 6.36
N TYR A 226 6.70 3.32 7.19
CA TYR A 226 8.11 3.31 6.82
C TYR A 226 8.60 1.88 6.52
N PHE A 227 9.35 1.72 5.43
CA PHE A 227 10.00 0.46 5.06
C PHE A 227 11.51 0.63 5.20
N VAL A 228 12.07 0.02 6.24
CA VAL A 228 13.48 0.15 6.67
C VAL A 228 14.11 -1.23 6.77
N LYS A 229 14.21 -1.94 5.64
CA LYS A 229 14.81 -3.29 5.58
C LYS A 229 16.32 -3.19 5.34
N ALA A 230 17.08 -4.19 5.78
CA ALA A 230 18.50 -4.28 5.39
C ALA A 230 18.64 -4.41 3.86
N PRO A 231 19.81 -4.07 3.25
CA PRO A 231 19.97 -4.06 1.79
C PRO A 231 19.60 -5.35 1.05
N ASN A 232 19.74 -6.51 1.71
CA ASN A 232 19.42 -7.83 1.14
C ASN A 232 18.13 -8.43 1.72
N ALA A 233 17.32 -7.63 2.39
CA ALA A 233 16.06 -8.04 2.99
C ALA A 233 14.90 -7.32 2.31
N SER A 234 13.75 -7.99 2.29
CA SER A 234 12.55 -7.50 1.64
C SER A 234 11.31 -7.49 2.54
N LEU A 235 10.33 -6.69 2.15
CA LEU A 235 8.94 -6.87 2.50
C LEU A 235 8.13 -7.20 1.24
N GLU A 236 7.45 -8.34 1.25
CA GLU A 236 6.52 -8.71 0.18
C GLU A 236 5.07 -8.45 0.56
N VAL A 237 4.39 -7.59 -0.19
CA VAL A 237 2.98 -7.22 0.00
C VAL A 237 2.10 -8.14 -0.85
N ILE A 238 1.21 -8.88 -0.19
CA ILE A 238 0.28 -9.86 -0.77
C ILE A 238 -1.15 -9.40 -0.46
N GLY A 239 -1.96 -9.23 -1.50
CA GLY A 239 -3.27 -8.59 -1.37
C GLY A 239 -3.13 -7.07 -1.31
N ARG A 240 -3.92 -6.41 -0.46
CA ARG A 240 -3.99 -4.94 -0.43
C ARG A 240 -3.44 -4.35 0.85
N MET A 241 -2.57 -3.36 0.69
CA MET A 241 -2.08 -2.53 1.79
C MET A 241 -2.42 -1.05 1.55
N GLY A 242 -3.24 -0.48 2.42
CA GLY A 242 -3.59 0.93 2.43
C GLY A 242 -2.74 1.75 3.40
N CYS A 243 -2.51 3.03 3.11
CA CYS A 243 -1.97 4.00 4.06
C CYS A 243 -2.76 5.32 3.97
N ALA A 244 -3.01 5.95 5.12
CA ALA A 244 -3.81 7.16 5.25
C ALA A 244 -3.08 8.44 4.86
N ASP A 245 -1.76 8.41 4.71
CA ASP A 245 -1.03 9.52 4.11
C ASP A 245 0.10 9.05 3.18
N SER A 246 1.19 8.49 3.72
CA SER A 246 2.37 8.13 2.90
C SER A 246 3.12 6.85 3.27
N PHE A 247 3.56 6.18 2.22
CA PHE A 247 4.59 5.15 2.22
C PHE A 247 5.98 5.77 2.03
N HIS A 248 6.94 5.35 2.87
CA HIS A 248 8.33 5.80 2.83
C HIS A 248 9.25 4.60 2.66
N PHE A 249 9.83 4.44 1.47
CA PHE A 249 10.78 3.36 1.19
C PHE A 249 12.19 3.86 1.49
N LYS A 250 12.70 3.52 2.67
CA LYS A 250 13.97 4.05 3.20
C LYS A 250 15.16 3.16 2.84
N SER A 251 14.99 1.84 2.86
CA SER A 251 16.06 0.89 2.52
C SER A 251 15.52 -0.52 2.26
N GLY A 252 16.33 -1.35 1.58
CA GLY A 252 16.00 -2.72 1.20
C GLY A 252 14.91 -2.76 0.12
N THR A 253 14.23 -3.89 -0.03
CA THR A 253 13.26 -4.09 -1.12
C THR A 253 11.83 -4.15 -0.61
N VAL A 254 10.91 -3.44 -1.26
CA VAL A 254 9.47 -3.68 -1.11
C VAL A 254 8.92 -4.22 -2.42
N ILE A 255 8.29 -5.39 -2.34
CA ILE A 255 7.74 -6.13 -3.47
C ILE A 255 6.22 -6.06 -3.39
N ILE A 256 5.56 -5.54 -4.42
CA ILE A 256 4.11 -5.67 -4.60
C ILE A 256 3.88 -6.92 -5.44
N SER A 257 3.34 -7.95 -4.80
CA SER A 257 3.13 -9.28 -5.39
C SER A 257 2.15 -9.25 -6.57
N GLU A 258 2.06 -10.39 -7.26
CA GLU A 258 1.03 -10.57 -8.29
C GLU A 258 -0.37 -10.23 -7.76
N ASP A 259 -1.14 -9.51 -8.58
CA ASP A 259 -2.51 -9.06 -8.29
C ASP A 259 -2.70 -8.34 -6.95
N SER A 260 -1.61 -7.78 -6.42
CA SER A 260 -1.59 -7.08 -5.13
C SER A 260 -1.52 -5.57 -5.34
N ALA A 261 -1.87 -4.80 -4.31
CA ALA A 261 -1.92 -3.35 -4.43
C ALA A 261 -1.37 -2.65 -3.19
N LEU A 262 -0.56 -1.63 -3.42
CA LEU A 262 -0.09 -0.69 -2.41
C LEU A 262 -0.70 0.69 -2.72
N ILE A 263 -1.55 1.18 -1.82
CA ILE A 263 -2.41 2.35 -2.10
C ILE A 263 -2.29 3.37 -0.97
N ALA A 264 -1.69 4.51 -1.27
CA ALA A 264 -1.61 5.63 -0.33
C ALA A 264 -2.86 6.51 -0.41
N ALA A 265 -3.05 7.39 0.56
CA ALA A 265 -4.05 8.43 0.46
C ALA A 265 -3.60 9.55 -0.48
N ALA A 266 -4.35 10.67 -0.48
CA ALA A 266 -4.27 11.70 -1.50
C ALA A 266 -3.28 12.85 -1.21
N ARG A 267 -2.57 12.87 -0.07
CA ARG A 267 -1.79 14.06 0.36
C ARG A 267 -0.28 13.84 0.48
N GLY A 268 0.15 12.63 0.83
CA GLY A 268 1.56 12.33 1.05
C GLY A 268 2.39 12.26 -0.23
N THR A 269 3.55 12.91 -0.23
CA THR A 269 4.61 12.64 -1.21
C THR A 269 5.28 11.32 -0.87
N LEU A 270 5.41 10.42 -1.85
CA LEU A 270 6.00 9.10 -1.64
C LEU A 270 7.43 9.10 -2.20
N GLY A 271 8.35 8.41 -1.52
CA GLY A 271 9.77 8.45 -1.87
C GLY A 271 10.44 7.08 -1.79
N VAL A 272 11.15 6.70 -2.85
CA VAL A 272 12.11 5.60 -2.87
C VAL A 272 13.50 6.16 -2.65
N SER A 273 14.03 5.99 -1.44
CA SER A 273 15.32 6.54 -1.00
C SER A 273 16.50 5.82 -1.66
N PRO A 274 17.71 6.41 -1.64
CA PRO A 274 18.93 5.69 -2.03
C PRO A 274 19.08 4.38 -1.25
N GLY A 275 19.40 3.29 -1.94
CA GLY A 275 19.50 1.95 -1.34
C GLY A 275 18.16 1.26 -1.07
N ALA A 276 17.04 1.89 -1.41
CA ALA A 276 15.71 1.25 -1.43
C ALA A 276 15.33 0.81 -2.85
N THR A 277 14.52 -0.25 -2.94
CA THR A 277 13.93 -0.76 -4.17
C THR A 277 12.43 -0.93 -3.99
N LEU A 278 11.63 -0.46 -4.94
CA LEU A 278 10.20 -0.76 -5.07
C LEU A 278 9.99 -1.62 -6.33
N GLU A 279 9.42 -2.82 -6.16
CA GLU A 279 9.18 -3.78 -7.24
C GLU A 279 7.69 -4.02 -7.43
N LEU A 280 7.21 -3.93 -8.68
CA LEU A 280 5.85 -4.29 -9.08
C LEU A 280 5.90 -5.56 -9.91
N HIS A 281 5.15 -6.59 -9.51
CA HIS A 281 5.01 -7.82 -10.29
C HIS A 281 3.76 -7.81 -11.18
N SER A 282 3.59 -8.87 -11.96
CA SER A 282 2.45 -9.12 -12.85
C SER A 282 1.10 -8.82 -12.20
N GLY A 283 0.34 -7.85 -12.72
CA GLY A 283 -0.97 -7.45 -12.17
C GLY A 283 -0.92 -6.58 -10.92
N ALA A 284 0.27 -6.30 -10.39
CA ALA A 284 0.44 -5.42 -9.23
C ALA A 284 0.02 -3.99 -9.57
N ALA A 285 -0.45 -3.26 -8.55
CA ALA A 285 -0.78 -1.85 -8.67
C ALA A 285 -0.18 -1.01 -7.54
N PHE A 286 0.43 0.11 -7.91
CA PHE A 286 0.76 1.20 -6.99
C PHE A 286 -0.08 2.42 -7.37
N SER A 287 -0.84 2.98 -6.43
CA SER A 287 -1.74 4.10 -6.74
C SER A 287 -2.10 4.91 -5.49
N LYS A 288 -2.97 5.90 -5.66
CA LYS A 288 -3.55 6.71 -4.58
C LYS A 288 -5.07 6.59 -4.53
N LEU A 289 -5.63 6.69 -3.33
CA LEU A 289 -7.09 6.70 -3.09
C LEU A 289 -7.76 7.97 -3.61
N GLY A 290 -7.02 9.06 -3.75
CA GLY A 290 -7.53 10.31 -4.26
C GLY A 290 -6.51 11.00 -5.14
N ASN A 291 -6.98 12.06 -5.80
CA ASN A 291 -6.17 12.85 -6.67
C ASN A 291 -5.34 13.85 -5.86
N GLN A 292 -4.04 13.62 -5.82
CA GLN A 292 -3.11 14.53 -5.20
C GLN A 292 -2.77 15.66 -6.17
N HIS A 293 -3.57 16.71 -6.09
CA HIS A 293 -3.41 17.88 -6.94
C HIS A 293 -2.10 18.63 -6.65
N GLY A 294 -1.51 18.57 -5.45
CA GLY A 294 -0.24 19.25 -5.11
C GLY A 294 0.80 18.27 -4.57
N ASN A 295 2.08 18.52 -4.81
CA ASN A 295 3.20 17.60 -4.57
C ASN A 295 3.25 16.41 -5.54
N VAL A 296 4.35 15.66 -5.42
CA VAL A 296 4.67 14.53 -6.29
C VAL A 296 4.01 13.25 -5.79
N ASP A 297 3.56 12.38 -6.70
CA ASP A 297 2.99 11.11 -6.28
C ASP A 297 4.06 10.15 -5.81
N LEU A 298 5.13 10.00 -6.59
CA LEU A 298 6.25 9.15 -6.27
C LEU A 298 7.56 9.75 -6.81
N THR A 299 8.57 9.86 -5.95
CA THR A 299 9.93 10.22 -6.34
C THR A 299 10.89 9.06 -6.11
N VAL A 300 11.71 8.74 -7.11
CA VAL A 300 12.64 7.61 -7.10
C VAL A 300 14.08 8.13 -7.12
N LYS A 301 14.78 7.95 -5.99
CA LYS A 301 16.24 8.09 -5.82
C LYS A 301 16.95 6.74 -5.72
N GLY A 302 16.23 5.70 -5.29
CA GLY A 302 16.67 4.31 -5.34
C GLY A 302 16.28 3.65 -6.67
N ARG A 303 15.65 2.49 -6.59
CA ARG A 303 15.25 1.68 -7.76
C ARG A 303 13.74 1.48 -7.81
N PHE A 304 13.16 1.64 -8.99
CA PHE A 304 11.80 1.22 -9.31
C PHE A 304 11.85 0.16 -10.39
N LEU A 305 11.32 -1.03 -10.11
CA LEU A 305 11.33 -2.16 -11.02
C LEU A 305 9.89 -2.59 -11.34
N ALA A 306 9.60 -2.78 -12.62
CA ALA A 306 8.37 -3.42 -13.08
C ALA A 306 8.76 -4.78 -13.68
N GLY A 307 8.55 -5.84 -12.92
CA GLY A 307 9.18 -7.15 -13.14
C GLY A 307 10.68 -7.14 -12.84
N THR A 308 11.28 -8.32 -12.83
CA THR A 308 12.73 -8.52 -12.70
C THR A 308 13.23 -9.49 -13.78
N VAL A 309 14.55 -9.64 -13.94
CA VAL A 309 15.12 -10.61 -14.89
C VAL A 309 14.64 -12.04 -14.59
N ASP A 310 14.58 -12.41 -13.31
CA ASP A 310 14.15 -13.75 -12.89
C ASP A 310 12.63 -13.91 -12.85
N ARG A 311 11.89 -12.78 -12.78
CA ARG A 311 10.43 -12.74 -12.76
C ARG A 311 9.91 -11.60 -13.63
N PRO A 312 10.04 -11.74 -14.96
CA PRO A 312 9.55 -10.72 -15.86
C PRO A 312 8.02 -10.64 -15.79
N LEU A 313 7.47 -9.49 -16.15
CA LEU A 313 6.03 -9.32 -16.29
C LEU A 313 5.47 -10.30 -17.31
N VAL A 314 4.39 -10.99 -16.95
CA VAL A 314 3.60 -11.84 -17.86
C VAL A 314 2.19 -11.30 -18.12
N ARG A 315 1.86 -10.19 -17.45
CA ARG A 315 0.64 -9.37 -17.60
C ARG A 315 0.97 -7.95 -17.17
N ASP A 316 0.16 -7.00 -17.62
CA ASP A 316 0.35 -5.60 -17.26
C ASP A 316 0.36 -5.39 -15.73
N CYS A 317 1.18 -4.45 -15.27
CA CYS A 317 1.13 -3.89 -13.92
C CYS A 317 0.91 -2.37 -14.00
N PHE A 318 0.46 -1.74 -12.92
CA PHE A 318 -0.08 -0.39 -12.96
C PHE A 318 0.58 0.58 -11.98
N LEU A 319 1.04 1.72 -12.48
CA LEU A 319 1.44 2.89 -11.73
C LEU A 319 0.40 3.99 -11.95
N GLY A 320 -0.52 4.13 -10.99
CA GLY A 320 -1.61 5.09 -11.00
C GLY A 320 -1.20 6.43 -10.42
N LEU A 321 -1.30 7.48 -11.22
CA LEU A 321 -0.80 8.81 -10.90
C LEU A 321 -1.92 9.84 -10.78
N SER A 322 -1.67 10.88 -9.99
CA SER A 322 -2.58 12.00 -9.82
C SER A 322 -2.46 12.95 -11.01
N TRP A 323 -3.56 13.66 -11.29
CA TRP A 323 -3.63 14.70 -12.30
C TRP A 323 -2.76 15.91 -11.90
N LYS A 324 -1.97 16.42 -12.86
CA LYS A 324 -1.16 17.64 -12.75
C LYS A 324 -1.52 18.67 -13.83
N GLY A 325 -1.05 19.90 -13.65
CA GLY A 325 -1.27 20.97 -14.65
C GLY A 325 -2.21 22.08 -14.18
N LYS A 326 -2.75 21.99 -12.97
CA LYS A 326 -3.57 23.06 -12.36
C LYS A 326 -2.83 24.39 -12.21
N ARG A 327 -1.48 24.41 -12.14
CA ARG A 327 -0.70 25.66 -12.04
C ARG A 327 -0.92 26.61 -13.22
N ARG A 328 -1.28 26.08 -14.39
CA ARG A 328 -1.72 26.87 -15.55
C ARG A 328 -2.97 27.71 -15.25
N PHE A 329 -3.73 27.35 -14.21
CA PHE A 329 -4.96 28.02 -13.78
C PHE A 329 -4.85 28.69 -12.39
N MET A 330 -3.86 28.33 -11.58
CA MET A 330 -3.75 28.78 -10.18
C MET A 330 -2.77 29.93 -9.93
N SER A 331 -1.86 30.25 -10.85
CA SER A 331 -0.92 31.35 -10.62
C SER A 331 -1.54 32.70 -11.04
N LYS A 332 -1.44 33.73 -10.20
CA LYS A 332 -1.89 35.10 -10.57
C LYS A 332 -1.13 35.66 -11.79
N ASP A 333 0.04 35.09 -12.11
CA ASP A 333 0.86 35.39 -13.29
C ASP A 333 0.74 34.24 -14.30
N ASN A 334 -0.47 34.00 -14.85
CA ASN A 334 -0.72 32.91 -15.82
C ASN A 334 0.32 32.84 -16.97
N GLU A 335 0.90 33.97 -17.37
CA GLU A 335 1.96 34.01 -18.38
C GLU A 335 3.28 33.34 -17.92
N LYS A 336 3.66 33.45 -16.64
CA LYS A 336 4.88 32.80 -16.11
C LYS A 336 4.68 31.32 -15.78
N ALA A 337 3.43 30.90 -15.53
CA ALA A 337 3.08 29.49 -15.33
C ALA A 337 3.08 28.69 -16.64
N LEU A 338 2.84 29.35 -17.78
CA LEU A 338 2.92 28.78 -19.13
C LEU A 338 4.37 28.73 -19.66
N ASP A 339 5.28 29.51 -19.08
CA ASP A 339 6.69 29.68 -19.47
C ASP A 339 7.61 28.50 -19.11
N GLY A 340 7.06 27.29 -18.94
CA GLY A 340 7.82 26.06 -18.70
C GLY A 340 8.45 25.89 -17.30
N ARG A 341 8.43 26.92 -16.44
CA ARG A 341 9.04 26.91 -15.09
C ARG A 341 8.31 26.05 -14.03
N ALA A 342 7.45 25.14 -14.47
CA ALA A 342 6.86 24.10 -13.61
C ALA A 342 7.93 23.14 -13.03
N GLU A 343 9.14 23.10 -13.61
CA GLU A 343 10.24 22.21 -13.20
C GLU A 343 10.71 22.49 -11.76
N ARG A 344 10.71 23.74 -11.30
CA ARG A 344 11.12 24.06 -9.92
C ARG A 344 10.06 23.75 -8.86
N SER A 345 8.98 23.10 -9.25
CA SER A 345 7.82 22.90 -8.40
C SER A 345 7.39 21.46 -8.29
N ASP A 346 6.79 21.11 -7.15
CA ASP A 346 6.34 19.75 -6.88
C ASP A 346 5.06 19.36 -7.65
N ASP A 347 4.76 20.00 -8.77
CA ASP A 347 3.57 19.71 -9.61
C ASP A 347 3.91 18.74 -10.74
N VAL A 348 4.57 17.63 -10.39
CA VAL A 348 4.91 16.52 -11.30
C VAL A 348 4.35 15.24 -10.67
N SER A 349 3.79 14.31 -11.44
CA SER A 349 3.22 13.09 -10.88
C SER A 349 4.30 12.11 -10.45
N PHE A 350 5.26 11.83 -11.34
CA PHE A 350 6.28 10.81 -11.10
C PHE A 350 7.66 11.32 -11.47
N ILE A 351 8.61 11.12 -10.56
CA ILE A 351 9.99 11.56 -10.73
C ILE A 351 10.93 10.37 -10.60
N VAL A 352 11.83 10.21 -11.56
CA VAL A 352 13.06 9.42 -11.43
C VAL A 352 14.23 10.40 -11.47
N THR A 353 14.82 10.64 -10.30
CA THR A 353 15.93 11.59 -10.10
C THR A 353 17.20 11.13 -10.83
N PRO A 354 18.23 11.99 -11.00
CA PRO A 354 19.47 11.59 -11.68
C PRO A 354 20.16 10.37 -11.06
N GLU A 355 20.03 10.18 -9.75
CA GLU A 355 20.58 9.02 -9.03
C GLU A 355 19.65 7.80 -9.10
N GLY A 356 18.37 8.00 -9.41
CA GLY A 356 17.35 6.97 -9.46
C GLY A 356 17.43 6.07 -10.69
N THR A 357 16.82 4.89 -10.59
CA THR A 357 16.70 3.94 -11.70
C THR A 357 15.27 3.49 -11.90
N LEU A 358 14.82 3.42 -13.16
CA LEU A 358 13.59 2.77 -13.60
C LEU A 358 13.94 1.64 -14.57
N GLU A 359 13.52 0.41 -14.25
CA GLU A 359 13.67 -0.74 -15.13
C GLU A 359 12.34 -1.45 -15.36
N VAL A 360 12.12 -1.90 -16.59
CA VAL A 360 10.99 -2.76 -16.95
C VAL A 360 11.51 -4.05 -17.56
N HIS A 361 11.09 -5.17 -16.99
CA HIS A 361 11.43 -6.53 -17.45
C HIS A 361 10.14 -7.25 -17.81
N SER A 362 9.95 -7.55 -19.09
CA SER A 362 8.73 -8.20 -19.61
C SER A 362 9.05 -9.46 -20.40
N ALA A 363 8.21 -10.48 -20.24
CA ALA A 363 8.31 -11.74 -20.98
C ALA A 363 7.73 -11.60 -22.40
N ASP A 364 6.72 -10.74 -22.56
CA ASP A 364 6.08 -10.39 -23.83
C ASP A 364 5.70 -8.90 -23.76
N PRO A 365 6.59 -7.98 -24.15
CA PRO A 365 6.38 -6.54 -24.05
C PRO A 365 5.14 -6.02 -24.80
N ALA A 366 4.54 -6.81 -25.69
CA ALA A 366 3.29 -6.46 -26.37
C ALA A 366 2.04 -6.71 -25.48
N LYS A 367 2.14 -7.56 -24.45
CA LYS A 367 1.01 -7.99 -23.60
C LYS A 367 1.23 -7.76 -22.10
N ALA A 368 2.48 -7.58 -21.69
CA ALA A 368 2.87 -7.44 -20.31
C ALA A 368 3.78 -6.21 -20.17
N ARG A 369 3.22 -5.13 -19.66
CA ARG A 369 3.87 -3.82 -19.63
C ARG A 369 3.77 -3.20 -18.25
N LEU A 370 4.63 -2.22 -17.99
CA LEU A 370 4.30 -1.19 -17.02
C LEU A 370 3.30 -0.23 -17.66
N ILE A 371 2.13 -0.06 -17.06
CA ILE A 371 1.17 0.98 -17.43
C ILE A 371 1.36 2.16 -16.48
N ILE A 372 1.66 3.33 -17.02
CA ILE A 372 1.66 4.61 -16.30
C ILE A 372 0.47 5.41 -16.79
N ASP A 373 -0.49 5.67 -15.90
CA ASP A 373 -1.74 6.33 -16.26
C ASP A 373 -2.30 7.17 -15.11
N TRP A 374 -3.26 8.04 -15.41
CA TRP A 374 -4.07 8.69 -14.41
C TRP A 374 -4.85 7.66 -13.58
N ASN A 375 -4.87 7.86 -12.26
CA ASN A 375 -5.50 6.93 -11.32
C ASN A 375 -7.04 6.91 -11.35
N GLY A 376 -7.66 7.69 -12.24
CA GLY A 376 -9.12 7.76 -12.40
C GLY A 376 -9.85 8.43 -11.23
N ARG A 377 -9.13 9.14 -10.34
CA ARG A 377 -9.73 9.78 -9.17
C ARG A 377 -10.03 11.26 -9.44
N PRO A 378 -11.25 11.73 -9.10
CA PRO A 378 -11.57 13.14 -9.24
C PRO A 378 -10.81 13.98 -8.22
N ILE A 379 -10.69 15.27 -8.50
CA ILE A 379 -10.17 16.23 -7.54
C ILE A 379 -11.19 16.43 -6.41
N ILE A 380 -10.71 16.46 -5.16
CA ILE A 380 -11.56 16.71 -3.99
C ILE A 380 -11.79 18.22 -3.83
N GLU A 381 -12.98 18.68 -4.22
CA GLU A 381 -13.43 20.08 -4.23
C GLU A 381 -13.14 20.85 -2.93
N LYS A 382 -13.44 20.24 -1.79
CA LYS A 382 -13.35 20.91 -0.48
C LYS A 382 -11.93 21.30 -0.09
N GLU A 383 -10.93 20.54 -0.53
CA GLU A 383 -9.50 20.83 -0.26
C GLU A 383 -8.96 21.88 -1.24
N MET A 384 -9.41 21.85 -2.49
CA MET A 384 -9.07 22.85 -3.51
C MET A 384 -9.64 24.23 -3.21
N VAL A 385 -10.94 24.32 -2.90
CA VAL A 385 -11.62 25.60 -2.70
C VAL A 385 -11.01 26.37 -1.52
N LYS A 386 -10.63 25.66 -0.45
CA LYS A 386 -9.93 26.25 0.70
C LYS A 386 -8.52 26.75 0.38
N SER A 387 -7.78 26.05 -0.48
CA SER A 387 -6.39 26.41 -0.81
C SER A 387 -6.29 27.47 -1.92
N ILE A 388 -7.30 27.58 -2.78
CA ILE A 388 -7.25 28.39 -4.00
C ILE A 388 -8.11 29.66 -3.89
N ASN A 389 -9.02 29.76 -2.92
CA ASN A 389 -9.88 30.93 -2.70
C ASN A 389 -10.64 31.40 -3.96
N ALA A 390 -10.84 30.50 -4.94
CA ALA A 390 -11.45 30.82 -6.23
C ALA A 390 -12.23 29.61 -6.77
N THR A 391 -13.51 29.52 -6.40
CA THR A 391 -14.48 28.57 -6.95
C THR A 391 -14.48 28.54 -8.48
N GLU A 392 -14.25 29.69 -9.12
CA GLU A 392 -14.17 29.83 -10.58
C GLU A 392 -13.00 29.05 -11.21
N ASN A 393 -11.83 29.05 -10.57
CA ASN A 393 -10.66 28.30 -11.08
C ASN A 393 -10.88 26.79 -10.94
N TYR A 394 -11.61 26.37 -9.91
CA TYR A 394 -11.98 24.97 -9.75
C TYR A 394 -12.98 24.51 -10.81
N ALA A 395 -13.95 25.35 -11.16
CA ALA A 395 -14.89 25.08 -12.25
C ALA A 395 -14.17 24.91 -13.60
N LYS A 396 -13.25 25.82 -13.94
CA LYS A 396 -12.42 25.71 -15.14
C LYS A 396 -11.57 24.44 -15.13
N LEU A 397 -10.95 24.13 -13.99
CA LEU A 397 -10.15 22.91 -13.88
C LEU A 397 -11.01 21.68 -14.16
N LYS A 398 -12.22 21.55 -13.59
CA LYS A 398 -13.12 20.41 -13.84
C LYS A 398 -13.44 20.17 -15.32
N GLU A 399 -13.36 21.18 -16.19
CA GLU A 399 -13.62 21.06 -17.62
C GLU A 399 -12.41 20.54 -18.41
N GLU A 400 -11.22 20.60 -17.82
CA GLU A 400 -9.99 20.16 -18.46
C GLU A 400 -9.82 18.64 -18.36
N PRO A 401 -9.23 18.00 -19.40
CA PRO A 401 -8.92 16.59 -19.34
C PRO A 401 -7.89 16.32 -18.21
N PRO A 402 -8.03 15.21 -17.46
CA PRO A 402 -7.06 14.84 -16.46
C PRO A 402 -5.77 14.38 -17.14
N LEU A 403 -4.66 15.08 -16.88
CA LEU A 403 -3.36 14.79 -17.48
C LEU A 403 -2.28 14.54 -16.42
N ILE A 404 -1.26 13.74 -16.75
CA ILE A 404 -0.13 13.45 -15.86
C ILE A 404 1.15 14.08 -16.41
N ASP A 405 2.11 14.32 -15.51
CA ASP A 405 3.45 14.82 -15.83
C ASP A 405 4.51 13.89 -15.23
N LEU A 406 5.56 13.60 -15.99
CA LEU A 406 6.65 12.68 -15.67
C LEU A 406 8.00 13.38 -15.82
N LEU A 407 8.88 13.26 -14.83
CA LEU A 407 10.26 13.74 -14.90
C LEU A 407 11.22 12.56 -14.75
N LEU A 408 11.76 12.08 -15.86
CA LEU A 408 12.57 10.86 -15.93
C LEU A 408 14.00 11.21 -16.35
N VAL A 409 14.84 11.56 -15.37
CA VAL A 409 16.21 12.07 -15.60
C VAL A 409 17.30 11.12 -15.11
N GLY A 410 16.92 10.03 -14.43
CA GLY A 410 17.84 8.98 -13.98
C GLY A 410 18.18 7.93 -15.04
N THR A 411 18.58 6.75 -14.56
CA THR A 411 18.87 5.60 -15.44
C THR A 411 17.58 4.90 -15.85
N LEU A 412 17.32 4.84 -17.15
CA LEU A 412 16.08 4.28 -17.70
C LEU A 412 16.38 3.05 -18.57
N LYS A 413 15.87 1.88 -18.17
CA LYS A 413 15.93 0.64 -18.95
C LYS A 413 14.51 0.18 -19.26
N ILE A 414 14.00 0.63 -20.40
CA ILE A 414 12.58 0.51 -20.73
C ILE A 414 12.37 -0.46 -21.89
N ASP A 415 11.70 -1.56 -21.59
CA ASP A 415 11.26 -2.57 -22.55
C ASP A 415 9.86 -3.08 -22.17
N GLY A 416 8.81 -2.51 -22.78
CA GLY A 416 7.41 -2.81 -22.46
C GLY A 416 6.74 -1.78 -21.55
N LEU A 417 6.48 -0.58 -22.08
CA LEU A 417 5.85 0.52 -21.36
C LEU A 417 4.62 1.03 -22.11
N LEU A 418 3.56 1.34 -21.39
CA LEU A 418 2.44 2.13 -21.89
C LEU A 418 2.31 3.39 -21.03
N ILE A 419 2.29 4.55 -21.67
CA ILE A 419 1.98 5.83 -21.00
C ILE A 419 0.68 6.36 -21.59
N ASN A 420 -0.28 6.72 -20.76
CA ASN A 420 -1.54 7.36 -21.17
C ASN A 420 -1.79 8.66 -20.38
N HIS A 421 -2.74 9.48 -20.82
CA HIS A 421 -3.08 10.77 -20.21
C HIS A 421 -1.89 11.73 -20.05
N LEU A 422 -0.81 11.60 -20.83
CA LEU A 422 0.35 12.48 -20.70
C LEU A 422 0.06 13.88 -21.25
N ALA A 423 0.42 14.93 -20.51
CA ALA A 423 0.28 16.30 -20.99
C ALA A 423 1.28 16.64 -22.13
N LYS A 424 1.00 17.69 -22.90
CA LYS A 424 2.00 18.31 -23.79
C LYS A 424 3.18 18.83 -22.96
N GLY A 425 4.39 18.45 -23.35
CA GLY A 425 5.61 18.66 -22.58
C GLY A 425 5.61 17.96 -21.22
N GLY A 426 4.68 17.02 -20.99
CA GLY A 426 4.52 16.33 -19.72
C GLY A 426 5.63 15.33 -19.45
N LEU A 427 6.31 14.82 -20.48
CA LEU A 427 7.48 13.94 -20.32
C LEU A 427 8.79 14.74 -20.40
N VAL A 428 9.41 14.93 -19.25
CA VAL A 428 10.67 15.67 -19.10
C VAL A 428 11.83 14.69 -18.99
N LEU A 429 12.81 14.83 -19.87
CA LEU A 429 13.96 13.92 -20.02
C LEU A 429 15.28 14.69 -19.96
N ALA A 430 16.33 14.08 -19.39
CA ALA A 430 17.68 14.66 -19.44
C ALA A 430 18.18 14.82 -20.88
N ASP A 431 17.97 13.79 -21.69
CA ASP A 431 18.16 13.80 -23.14
C ASP A 431 16.86 13.33 -23.84
N PRO A 432 16.11 14.23 -24.51
CA PRO A 432 14.91 13.86 -25.25
C PRO A 432 15.12 12.76 -26.29
N THR A 433 16.34 12.62 -26.83
CA THR A 433 16.62 11.63 -27.88
C THR A 433 16.64 10.21 -27.34
N GLN A 434 16.81 10.02 -26.02
CA GLN A 434 16.82 8.71 -25.38
C GLN A 434 15.51 7.94 -25.58
N VAL A 435 14.39 8.63 -25.82
CA VAL A 435 13.09 7.99 -26.08
C VAL A 435 13.17 7.02 -27.28
N LYS A 436 14.07 7.30 -28.24
CA LYS A 436 14.31 6.46 -29.42
C LYS A 436 15.02 5.15 -29.09
N GLN A 437 15.61 5.05 -27.90
CA GLN A 437 16.30 3.86 -27.41
C GLN A 437 15.37 2.94 -26.63
N TRP A 438 14.21 3.44 -26.19
CA TRP A 438 13.21 2.64 -25.50
C TRP A 438 12.58 1.63 -26.44
N LYS A 439 12.27 0.44 -25.93
CA LYS A 439 11.69 -0.66 -26.70
C LYS A 439 10.25 -0.90 -26.28
N HIS A 440 9.41 -1.25 -27.26
CA HIS A 440 8.01 -1.60 -27.04
C HIS A 440 7.25 -0.58 -26.19
N VAL A 441 7.36 0.70 -26.56
CA VAL A 441 6.65 1.79 -25.89
C VAL A 441 5.38 2.12 -26.66
N THR A 442 4.26 2.15 -25.94
CA THR A 442 2.95 2.53 -26.46
C THR A 442 2.51 3.85 -25.84
N TRP A 443 2.03 4.77 -26.68
CA TRP A 443 1.40 6.02 -26.25
C TRP A 443 -0.11 5.83 -26.32
N GLY A 444 -0.77 6.00 -25.19
CA GLY A 444 -2.22 5.82 -25.06
C GLY A 444 -3.00 6.89 -25.82
N PRO A 445 -4.28 6.64 -26.13
CA PRO A 445 -5.11 7.53 -26.92
C PRO A 445 -5.45 8.85 -26.21
N ASP A 446 -5.33 8.89 -24.87
CA ASP A 446 -5.68 10.07 -24.07
C ASP A 446 -4.48 10.98 -23.79
N CYS A 447 -3.32 10.68 -24.39
CA CYS A 447 -2.18 11.61 -24.42
C CYS A 447 -2.56 12.90 -25.18
N ALA A 448 -2.13 14.05 -24.68
CA ALA A 448 -2.55 15.36 -25.17
C ALA A 448 -1.93 15.79 -26.51
N GLY A 449 -1.29 14.89 -27.27
CA GLY A 449 -0.64 15.19 -28.54
C GLY A 449 0.26 14.08 -29.07
N PRO A 450 0.85 14.27 -30.26
CA PRO A 450 1.86 13.37 -30.81
C PRO A 450 3.16 13.40 -29.99
N LEU A 451 3.98 12.36 -30.14
CA LEU A 451 5.18 12.12 -29.31
C LEU A 451 6.12 13.33 -29.19
N ASP A 452 6.36 14.04 -30.28
CA ASP A 452 7.22 15.21 -30.34
C ASP A 452 6.68 16.39 -29.52
N GLU A 453 5.36 16.50 -29.33
CA GLU A 453 4.73 17.49 -28.46
C GLU A 453 4.67 17.06 -26.99
N LEU A 454 4.80 15.76 -26.70
CA LEU A 454 4.75 15.23 -25.33
C LEU A 454 6.08 15.40 -24.58
N ILE A 455 7.19 15.49 -25.31
CA ILE A 455 8.55 15.45 -24.74
C ILE A 455 9.13 16.86 -24.61
N ARG A 456 9.81 17.11 -23.49
CA ARG A 456 10.71 18.26 -23.35
C ARG A 456 12.03 17.89 -22.67
N LYS A 457 13.03 18.73 -22.88
CA LYS A 457 14.34 18.62 -22.24
C LYS A 457 14.27 19.20 -20.83
N TRP A 458 14.85 18.49 -19.87
CA TRP A 458 15.08 18.99 -18.52
C TRP A 458 16.06 20.17 -18.54
N ASP A 459 15.76 21.24 -17.80
CA ASP A 459 16.60 22.44 -17.70
C ASP A 459 17.91 22.25 -16.91
N GLY A 460 18.10 21.05 -16.34
CA GLY A 460 19.27 20.68 -15.52
C GLY A 460 19.20 21.17 -14.08
N GLN A 461 18.07 21.75 -13.64
CA GLN A 461 17.89 22.27 -12.30
C GLN A 461 17.09 21.31 -11.45
N SER A 462 17.52 21.14 -10.20
CA SER A 462 16.81 20.33 -9.22
C SER A 462 15.45 20.93 -8.88
N THR A 463 14.45 20.08 -8.73
CA THR A 463 13.13 20.44 -8.21
C THR A 463 13.15 20.39 -6.67
N PHE A 464 12.19 21.01 -5.98
CA PHE A 464 12.09 20.88 -4.51
C PHE A 464 11.87 19.42 -4.07
N ALA A 465 11.14 18.63 -4.87
CA ALA A 465 10.98 17.20 -4.67
C ALA A 465 12.30 16.41 -4.72
N PHE A 466 13.32 16.88 -5.44
CA PHE A 466 14.65 16.23 -5.43
C PHE A 466 15.28 16.30 -4.04
N ALA A 467 15.15 17.43 -3.35
CA ALA A 467 15.70 17.56 -1.99
C ALA A 467 14.92 16.68 -0.99
N ASN A 468 13.59 16.62 -1.10
CA ASN A 468 12.72 16.03 -0.08
C ASN A 468 12.30 14.58 -0.31
N ALA A 469 12.70 13.94 -1.41
CA ALA A 469 12.44 12.52 -1.60
C ALA A 469 13.19 11.71 -0.55
N GLY A 470 12.43 11.19 0.41
CA GLY A 470 12.92 10.66 1.67
C GLY A 470 11.91 10.91 2.78
N GLY A 471 11.12 11.99 2.73
CA GLY A 471 10.14 12.26 3.78
C GLY A 471 10.77 12.59 5.14
N ASP A 472 12.01 13.08 5.14
CA ASP A 472 12.60 13.72 6.32
C ASP A 472 12.00 15.13 6.43
N TYR A 473 10.71 15.19 6.79
CA TYR A 473 10.00 16.43 7.13
C TYR A 473 10.11 16.73 8.63
#